data_AF-A0A6A4HN67-F1
#
_entry.id   AF-A0A6A4HN67-F1
#
_cell.length_a   1.000
_cell.length_b   1.000
_cell.length_c   1.000
_cell.angle_alpha   90.00
_cell.angle_beta   90.00
_cell.angle_gamma   90.00
#
_symmetry.space_group_name_H-M   'P 1'
#
loop_
_entity.id
_entity.type
_entity.pdbx_description
1 polymer ?
#
loop_
_entity_poly.entity_id
_entity_poly.type
_entity_poly.pdbx_seq_one_letter_code
_entity_poly.pdbx_strand_id
1 'polypeptide(L)'
;QPFADPLPLSLLKLVVKDRYVDFDKVYGGFTGPTGLQDDTKDFGTEFTLVRKDQVVRSIAITTEAQWIRCFEAWLEPLLFVYPHCKEELAIYRSNIMEYFRSGDPSIAIRIDKDARSKAANSPFDLSSQDNFRTLLLKELLHVSSKKRSAPAPTSTSPASSSRSAKRLDTPCILWNEDRCSEPCKNNRKHGYCSECGEQHKAIDSSSCYTKLTTR
;
A
#
# COMPACT_ATOMS: atom_id res chain seq x y z
N GLN A 1 -32.86 -9.69 15.49
CA GLN A 1 -31.81 -8.86 16.11
C GLN A 1 -31.35 -7.86 15.06
N PRO A 2 -31.38 -6.54 15.31
CA PRO A 2 -30.92 -5.58 14.31
C PRO A 2 -29.43 -5.85 14.02
N PHE A 3 -29.11 -5.93 12.73
CA PHE A 3 -27.76 -6.17 12.23
C PHE A 3 -26.90 -4.96 12.61
N ALA A 4 -26.05 -5.13 13.62
CA ALA A 4 -25.05 -4.13 13.96
C ALA A 4 -23.85 -4.40 13.05
N ASP A 5 -23.72 -3.60 11.99
CA ASP A 5 -22.61 -3.71 11.04
C ASP A 5 -21.26 -3.69 11.77
N PRO A 6 -20.39 -4.70 11.58
CA PRO A 6 -19.10 -4.76 12.27
C PRO A 6 -18.09 -3.74 11.73
N LEU A 7 -18.40 -3.04 10.63
CA LEU A 7 -17.52 -2.09 9.97
C LEU A 7 -18.04 -0.64 10.08
N PRO A 8 -17.15 0.35 10.23
CA PRO A 8 -17.49 1.75 10.00
C PRO A 8 -18.11 1.97 8.61
N LEU A 9 -19.11 2.85 8.51
CA LEU A 9 -19.83 3.15 7.25
C LEU A 9 -18.91 3.51 6.07
N SER A 10 -17.77 4.15 6.34
CA SER A 10 -16.79 4.49 5.31
C SER A 10 -16.14 3.27 4.67
N LEU A 11 -15.91 2.19 5.44
CA LEU A 11 -15.39 0.91 4.95
C LEU A 11 -16.50 0.07 4.31
N LEU A 12 -17.72 0.09 4.85
CA LEU A 12 -18.87 -0.58 4.25
C LEU A 12 -19.16 -0.06 2.83
N LYS A 13 -19.06 1.25 2.61
CA LYS A 13 -19.16 1.86 1.27
C LYS A 13 -18.13 1.33 0.28
N LEU A 14 -16.95 0.89 0.74
CA LEU A 14 -15.94 0.28 -0.13
C LEU A 14 -16.32 -1.16 -0.50
N VAL A 15 -16.83 -1.93 0.47
CA VAL A 15 -17.38 -3.29 0.25
C VAL A 15 -18.47 -3.25 -0.83
N VAL A 16 -19.47 -2.38 -0.66
CA VAL A 16 -20.58 -2.26 -1.62
C VAL A 16 -20.10 -1.88 -3.02
N LYS A 17 -19.00 -1.12 -3.13
CA LYS A 17 -18.44 -0.69 -4.42
C LYS A 17 -17.44 -1.70 -5.01
N ASP A 18 -17.29 -2.87 -4.40
CA ASP A 18 -16.27 -3.86 -4.75
C ASP A 18 -14.87 -3.23 -4.83
N ARG A 19 -14.54 -2.40 -3.84
CA ARG A 19 -13.24 -1.72 -3.75
C ARG A 19 -12.41 -2.30 -2.63
N TYR A 20 -11.10 -2.14 -2.79
CA TYR A 20 -10.13 -2.54 -1.79
C TYR A 20 -10.44 -1.97 -0.39
N VAL A 21 -10.55 -2.86 0.59
CA VAL A 21 -10.72 -2.54 2.02
C VAL A 21 -9.41 -2.78 2.76
N ASP A 22 -8.85 -1.75 3.40
CA ASP A 22 -7.61 -1.91 4.15
C ASP A 22 -7.87 -2.51 5.54
N PHE A 23 -7.32 -3.69 5.82
CA PHE A 23 -7.50 -4.37 7.10
C PHE A 23 -6.81 -3.63 8.26
N ASP A 24 -5.79 -2.82 7.99
CA ASP A 24 -5.20 -1.96 9.02
C ASP A 24 -6.22 -0.91 9.51
N LYS A 25 -7.11 -0.46 8.63
CA LYS A 25 -8.21 0.45 8.99
C LYS A 25 -9.35 -0.28 9.67
N VAL A 26 -9.70 -1.49 9.21
CA VAL A 26 -10.68 -2.35 9.89
C VAL A 26 -10.25 -2.56 11.35
N TYR A 27 -9.00 -2.96 11.56
CA TYR A 27 -8.43 -3.19 12.89
C TYR A 27 -8.39 -1.91 13.75
N GLY A 28 -7.99 -0.79 13.16
CA GLY A 28 -8.02 0.50 13.82
C GLY A 28 -9.43 0.95 14.22
N GLY A 29 -10.47 0.53 13.48
CA GLY A 29 -11.87 0.72 13.85
C GLY A 29 -12.25 -0.02 15.13
N PHE A 30 -11.74 -1.23 15.34
CA PHE A 30 -12.01 -2.02 16.57
C PHE A 30 -11.30 -1.49 17.82
N THR A 31 -10.15 -0.86 17.64
CA THR A 31 -9.21 -0.51 18.71
C THR A 31 -9.21 0.98 19.06
N GLY A 32 -10.00 1.79 18.35
CA GLY A 32 -10.24 3.17 18.71
C GLY A 32 -10.92 3.27 20.08
N PRO A 33 -10.58 4.29 20.90
CA PRO A 33 -11.38 4.58 22.08
C PRO A 33 -12.81 4.81 21.61
N THR A 34 -13.77 4.14 22.24
CA THR A 34 -15.20 4.16 21.98
C THR A 34 -15.65 5.43 21.25
N GLY A 35 -16.07 5.32 19.99
CA GLY A 35 -16.40 6.50 19.18
C GLY A 35 -17.08 6.18 17.86
N LEU A 36 -17.93 5.15 17.85
CA LEU A 36 -18.92 4.94 16.78
C LEU A 36 -20.31 4.77 17.39
N GLN A 37 -20.60 5.49 18.49
CA GLN A 37 -21.91 6.11 18.47
C GLN A 37 -21.79 7.16 17.38
N ASP A 38 -22.66 7.04 16.38
CA ASP A 38 -23.05 8.16 15.57
C ASP A 38 -23.30 9.31 16.56
N ASP A 39 -22.33 10.23 16.73
CA ASP A 39 -22.51 11.46 17.53
C ASP A 39 -23.49 12.32 16.73
N THR A 40 -24.72 11.82 16.59
CA THR A 40 -25.88 12.52 16.12
C THR A 40 -26.18 13.48 17.24
N LYS A 41 -25.60 14.67 17.13
CA LYS A 41 -25.99 15.76 17.99
C LYS A 41 -27.37 16.18 17.52
N ASP A 42 -28.36 15.76 18.29
CA ASP A 42 -29.76 16.04 18.01
C ASP A 42 -30.03 17.51 18.35
N PHE A 43 -30.44 18.31 17.36
CA PHE A 43 -30.66 19.76 17.53
C PHE A 43 -32.13 20.07 17.91
N GLY A 44 -32.89 19.09 18.40
CA GLY A 44 -34.28 19.29 18.82
C GLY A 44 -35.23 19.69 17.68
N THR A 45 -34.82 19.47 16.44
CA THR A 45 -35.59 19.65 15.20
C THR A 45 -35.33 18.45 14.31
N GLU A 46 -36.17 18.25 13.29
CA GLU A 46 -36.27 17.09 12.37
C GLU A 46 -34.97 16.69 11.61
N PHE A 47 -33.81 17.26 11.98
CA PHE A 47 -32.53 17.07 11.33
C PHE A 47 -31.43 16.73 12.34
N THR A 48 -30.78 15.59 12.12
CA THR A 48 -29.61 15.11 12.85
C THR A 48 -28.33 15.43 12.09
N LEU A 49 -27.34 16.01 12.78
CA LEU A 49 -26.02 16.26 12.20
C LEU A 49 -25.20 14.96 12.24
N VAL A 50 -25.04 14.31 11.09
CA VAL A 50 -24.18 13.14 10.93
C VAL A 50 -22.79 13.59 10.49
N ARG A 51 -21.75 13.21 11.24
CA ARG A 51 -20.36 13.47 10.83
C ARG A 51 -20.06 12.67 9.57
N LYS A 52 -19.94 13.38 8.45
CA LYS A 52 -19.92 12.79 7.10
C LYS A 52 -18.75 11.82 6.85
N ASP A 53 -17.62 12.04 7.52
CA ASP A 53 -16.37 11.28 7.32
C ASP A 53 -15.77 10.84 8.66
N GLN A 54 -16.10 9.61 9.05
CA GLN A 54 -15.42 8.89 10.12
C GLN A 54 -13.96 8.67 9.70
N VAL A 55 -13.02 9.40 10.29
CA VAL A 55 -11.57 9.17 10.08
C VAL A 55 -11.19 7.90 10.83
N VAL A 56 -11.23 6.77 10.13
CA VAL A 56 -10.82 5.49 10.69
C VAL A 56 -9.30 5.47 10.83
N ARG A 57 -8.82 5.32 12.07
CA ARG A 57 -7.39 5.16 12.35
C ARG A 57 -6.87 3.91 11.63
N SER A 58 -5.65 3.98 11.11
CA SER A 58 -4.95 2.83 10.56
C SER A 58 -4.02 2.26 11.63
N ILE A 59 -4.23 1.01 12.04
CA ILE A 59 -3.36 0.29 12.97
C ILE A 59 -2.90 -0.99 12.28
N ALA A 60 -1.59 -1.16 12.16
CA ALA A 60 -1.01 -2.31 11.47
C ALA A 60 -1.44 -3.62 12.14
N ILE A 61 -2.00 -4.54 11.36
CA ILE A 61 -2.18 -5.93 11.78
C ILE A 61 -0.83 -6.64 11.77
N THR A 62 -0.53 -7.37 12.85
CA THR A 62 0.74 -8.06 13.07
C THR A 62 0.58 -9.53 13.43
N THR A 63 -0.64 -9.98 13.75
CA THR A 63 -0.90 -11.36 14.17
C THR A 63 -2.03 -12.01 13.38
N GLU A 64 -2.01 -13.35 13.31
CA GLU A 64 -3.06 -14.17 12.72
C GLU A 64 -4.43 -13.86 13.34
N ALA A 65 -4.51 -13.76 14.67
CA ALA A 65 -5.76 -13.49 15.38
C ALA A 65 -6.35 -12.09 15.05
N GLN A 66 -5.50 -11.10 14.77
CA GLN A 66 -5.96 -9.78 14.31
C GLN A 66 -6.47 -9.85 12.87
N TRP A 67 -5.76 -10.57 12.00
CA TRP A 67 -6.18 -10.79 10.63
C TRP A 67 -7.53 -11.52 10.56
N ILE A 68 -7.72 -12.60 11.32
CA ILE A 68 -9.00 -13.35 11.36
C ILE A 68 -10.15 -12.41 11.73
N ARG A 69 -10.00 -11.60 12.78
CA ARG A 69 -11.06 -10.66 13.19
C ARG A 69 -11.41 -9.67 12.08
N CYS A 70 -10.42 -9.13 11.37
CA CYS A 70 -10.66 -8.21 10.26
C CYS A 70 -11.29 -8.92 9.07
N PHE A 71 -10.87 -10.14 8.78
CA PHE A 71 -11.39 -10.95 7.68
C PHE A 71 -12.86 -11.28 7.90
N GLU A 72 -13.25 -11.79 9.07
CA GLU A 72 -14.65 -12.13 9.36
C GLU A 72 -15.57 -10.89 9.31
N ALA A 73 -15.12 -9.75 9.87
CA ALA A 73 -15.87 -8.50 9.81
C ALA A 73 -16.00 -7.92 8.40
N TRP A 74 -15.04 -8.18 7.52
CA TRP A 74 -15.13 -7.83 6.10
C TRP A 74 -15.99 -8.82 5.32
N LEU A 75 -15.90 -10.11 5.63
CA LEU A 75 -16.59 -11.20 4.94
C LEU A 75 -18.10 -11.11 5.08
N GLU A 76 -18.61 -10.81 6.28
CA GLU A 76 -20.05 -10.78 6.57
C GLU A 76 -20.84 -9.82 5.65
N PRO A 77 -20.52 -8.51 5.58
CA PRO A 77 -21.21 -7.59 4.67
C PRO A 77 -20.88 -7.88 3.20
N LEU A 78 -19.69 -8.40 2.90
CA LEU A 78 -19.32 -8.75 1.52
C LEU A 78 -20.19 -9.90 0.98
N LEU A 79 -20.41 -10.97 1.75
CA LEU A 79 -21.27 -12.08 1.35
C LEU A 79 -22.75 -11.71 1.32
N PHE A 80 -23.16 -10.70 2.09
CA PHE A 80 -24.50 -10.13 1.97
C PHE A 80 -24.72 -9.47 0.61
N VAL A 81 -23.73 -8.70 0.11
CA VAL A 81 -23.80 -8.01 -1.18
C VAL A 81 -23.48 -8.95 -2.35
N TYR A 82 -22.53 -9.87 -2.17
CA TYR A 82 -22.00 -10.76 -3.20
C TYR A 82 -22.02 -12.23 -2.74
N PRO A 83 -23.20 -12.88 -2.67
CA PRO A 83 -23.31 -14.26 -2.17
C PRO A 83 -22.55 -15.30 -2.99
N HIS A 84 -22.33 -15.02 -4.28
CA HIS A 84 -21.67 -15.93 -5.22
C HIS A 84 -20.17 -16.12 -4.92
N CYS A 85 -19.54 -15.19 -4.20
CA CYS A 85 -18.12 -15.28 -3.84
C CYS A 85 -17.85 -16.22 -2.66
N LYS A 86 -18.87 -16.85 -2.06
CA LYS A 86 -18.73 -17.64 -0.83
C LYS A 86 -17.69 -18.75 -0.93
N GLU A 87 -17.72 -19.54 -2.00
CA GLU A 87 -16.80 -20.67 -2.19
C GLU A 87 -15.37 -20.17 -2.43
N GLU A 88 -15.22 -19.18 -3.31
CA GLU A 88 -13.93 -18.53 -3.59
C GLU A 88 -13.28 -18.00 -2.32
N LEU A 89 -14.06 -17.32 -1.45
CA LEU A 89 -13.55 -16.73 -0.22
C LEU A 89 -13.22 -17.76 0.86
N ALA A 90 -13.89 -18.92 0.86
CA ALA A 90 -13.55 -20.04 1.73
C ALA A 90 -12.18 -20.65 1.34
N ILE A 91 -11.93 -20.79 0.04
CA ILE A 91 -10.64 -21.25 -0.50
C ILE A 91 -9.57 -20.20 -0.20
N TYR A 92 -9.84 -18.92 -0.48
CA TYR A 92 -8.96 -17.80 -0.16
C TYR A 92 -8.52 -17.81 1.31
N ARG A 93 -9.49 -17.92 2.24
CA ARG A 93 -9.22 -17.99 3.68
C ARG A 93 -8.29 -19.15 4.00
N SER A 94 -8.54 -20.31 3.42
CA SER A 94 -7.73 -21.51 3.64
C SER A 94 -6.29 -21.32 3.16
N ASN A 95 -6.09 -20.70 1.99
CA ASN A 95 -4.77 -20.38 1.44
C ASN A 95 -3.99 -19.43 2.36
N ILE A 96 -4.60 -18.33 2.81
CA ILE A 96 -3.95 -17.38 3.73
C ILE A 96 -3.58 -18.05 5.06
N MET A 97 -4.47 -18.89 5.60
CA MET A 97 -4.24 -19.63 6.85
C MET A 97 -3.08 -20.62 6.72
N GLU A 98 -2.86 -21.22 5.55
CA GLU A 98 -1.69 -22.06 5.30
C GLU A 98 -0.38 -21.26 5.45
N TYR A 99 -0.35 -20.02 4.96
CA TYR A 99 0.81 -19.15 5.13
C TYR A 99 1.06 -18.77 6.58
N PHE A 100 0.02 -18.48 7.36
CA PHE A 100 0.17 -18.25 8.80
C PHE A 100 0.76 -19.47 9.53
N ARG A 101 0.35 -20.69 9.18
CA ARG A 101 0.91 -21.92 9.75
C ARG A 101 2.36 -22.20 9.32
N SER A 102 2.74 -21.73 8.13
CA SER A 102 4.07 -22.01 7.56
C SER A 102 5.22 -21.23 8.20
N GLY A 103 4.95 -20.16 8.96
CA GLY A 103 6.01 -19.39 9.60
C GLY A 103 5.63 -17.95 9.97
N ASP A 104 6.37 -16.98 9.42
CA ASP A 104 6.29 -15.57 9.81
C ASP A 104 4.92 -14.93 9.43
N PRO A 105 4.10 -14.51 10.42
CA PRO A 105 2.82 -13.85 10.17
C PRO A 105 2.93 -12.63 9.24
N SER A 106 4.08 -11.95 9.23
CA SER A 106 4.31 -10.78 8.39
C SER A 106 4.28 -11.13 6.90
N ILE A 107 4.70 -12.33 6.52
CA ILE A 107 4.64 -12.82 5.13
C ILE A 107 3.20 -13.06 4.73
N ALA A 108 2.43 -13.77 5.56
CA ALA A 108 1.02 -14.05 5.31
C ALA A 108 0.20 -12.76 5.16
N ILE A 109 0.41 -11.77 6.05
CA ILE A 109 -0.24 -10.46 5.99
C ILE A 109 0.10 -9.71 4.70
N ARG A 110 1.36 -9.76 4.22
CA ARG A 110 1.75 -9.11 2.95
C ARG A 110 1.14 -9.81 1.74
N ILE A 111 1.11 -11.14 1.73
CA ILE A 111 0.47 -11.94 0.68
C ILE A 111 -1.03 -11.61 0.60
N ASP A 112 -1.74 -11.60 1.74
CA ASP A 112 -3.15 -11.17 1.83
C ASP A 112 -3.34 -9.76 1.25
N LYS A 113 -2.49 -8.81 1.65
CA LYS A 113 -2.58 -7.41 1.20
C LYS A 113 -2.41 -7.31 -0.33
N ASP A 114 -1.45 -8.03 -0.91
CA ASP A 114 -1.22 -8.04 -2.36
C ASP A 114 -2.34 -8.77 -3.11
N ALA A 115 -2.84 -9.89 -2.59
CA ALA A 115 -3.94 -10.65 -3.18
C ALA A 115 -5.23 -9.81 -3.28
N ARG A 116 -5.67 -9.23 -2.15
CA ARG A 116 -6.89 -8.40 -2.13
C ARG A 116 -6.73 -7.11 -2.93
N SER A 117 -5.53 -6.52 -2.93
CA SER A 117 -5.23 -5.36 -3.78
C SER A 117 -5.33 -5.71 -5.26
N LYS A 118 -4.81 -6.86 -5.69
CA LYS A 118 -4.92 -7.30 -7.08
C LYS A 118 -6.35 -7.63 -7.47
N ALA A 119 -7.11 -8.34 -6.63
CA ALA A 119 -8.51 -8.65 -6.87
C ALA A 119 -9.35 -7.39 -7.07
N ALA A 120 -9.09 -6.33 -6.29
CA ALA A 120 -9.81 -5.06 -6.44
C ALA A 120 -9.43 -4.23 -7.69
N ASN A 121 -8.33 -4.56 -8.38
CA ASN A 121 -7.80 -3.74 -9.48
C ASN A 121 -7.63 -4.50 -10.81
N SER A 122 -7.84 -5.83 -10.81
CA SER A 122 -7.61 -6.71 -11.96
C SER A 122 -8.40 -8.01 -11.79
N PRO A 123 -8.68 -8.76 -12.88
CA PRO A 123 -9.30 -10.08 -12.78
C PRO A 123 -8.31 -11.08 -12.15
N PHE A 124 -8.23 -11.04 -10.82
CA PHE A 124 -7.37 -11.88 -10.01
C PHE A 124 -8.25 -12.83 -9.21
N ASP A 125 -8.19 -14.11 -9.58
CA ASP A 125 -8.91 -15.19 -8.93
C ASP A 125 -8.30 -15.50 -7.55
N LEU A 126 -9.08 -15.31 -6.48
CA LEU A 126 -8.68 -15.55 -5.10
C LEU A 126 -8.72 -17.04 -4.72
N SER A 127 -9.25 -17.90 -5.58
CA SER A 127 -9.23 -19.36 -5.41
C SER A 127 -7.99 -20.02 -6.03
N SER A 128 -7.32 -19.36 -6.98
CA SER A 128 -6.19 -19.92 -7.73
C SER A 128 -4.93 -20.09 -6.87
N GLN A 129 -4.51 -21.33 -6.66
CA GLN A 129 -3.29 -21.63 -5.92
C GLN A 129 -2.02 -21.12 -6.63
N ASP A 130 -2.02 -21.04 -7.97
CA ASP A 130 -0.89 -20.54 -8.74
C ASP A 130 -0.67 -19.04 -8.57
N ASN A 131 -1.77 -18.29 -8.41
CA ASN A 131 -1.72 -16.89 -8.03
C ASN A 131 -1.00 -16.73 -6.67
N PHE A 132 -1.36 -17.55 -5.69
CA PHE A 132 -0.72 -17.54 -4.36
C PHE A 132 0.74 -17.99 -4.37
N ARG A 133 1.11 -19.00 -5.15
CA ARG A 133 2.52 -19.39 -5.38
C ARG A 133 3.33 -18.23 -5.94
N THR A 134 2.76 -17.49 -6.90
CA THR A 134 3.41 -16.31 -7.50
C THR A 134 3.62 -15.20 -6.47
N LEU A 135 2.62 -14.95 -5.60
CA LEU A 135 2.73 -13.99 -4.50
C LEU A 135 3.81 -14.40 -3.48
N LEU A 136 3.87 -15.68 -3.11
CA LEU A 136 4.90 -16.20 -2.23
C LEU A 136 6.30 -16.01 -2.83
N LEU A 137 6.50 -16.37 -4.10
CA LEU A 137 7.78 -16.21 -4.80
C LEU A 137 8.21 -14.74 -4.83
N LYS A 138 7.29 -13.82 -5.12
CA LYS A 138 7.53 -12.36 -5.07
C LYS A 138 8.03 -11.93 -3.69
N GLU A 139 7.41 -12.41 -2.62
CA GLU A 139 7.81 -12.09 -1.25
C GLU A 139 9.20 -12.64 -0.89
N LEU A 140 9.50 -13.89 -1.25
CA LEU A 140 10.80 -14.52 -1.00
C LEU A 140 11.95 -13.81 -1.74
N LEU A 141 11.71 -13.38 -2.98
CA LEU A 141 12.67 -12.59 -3.76
C LEU A 141 12.87 -11.18 -3.18
N HIS A 142 11.81 -10.57 -2.65
CA HIS A 142 11.88 -9.25 -2.01
C HIS A 142 12.71 -9.29 -0.72
N VAL A 143 12.53 -10.32 0.12
CA VAL A 143 13.31 -10.52 1.35
C VAL A 143 14.80 -10.75 1.04
N SER A 144 15.08 -11.54 0.01
CA SER A 144 16.47 -11.82 -0.43
C SER A 144 17.21 -10.58 -0.94
N SER A 145 16.48 -9.59 -1.45
CA SER A 145 17.05 -8.31 -1.88
C SER A 145 17.36 -7.37 -0.70
N LYS A 146 16.56 -7.40 0.38
CA LYS A 146 16.80 -6.59 1.58
C LYS A 146 17.99 -7.07 2.41
N LYS A 147 18.22 -8.39 2.50
CA LYS A 147 19.34 -8.97 3.27
C LYS A 147 20.74 -8.70 2.67
N ARG A 148 20.83 -8.24 1.42
CA ARG A 148 22.11 -7.89 0.76
C ARG A 148 22.57 -6.45 0.99
N SER A 149 21.83 -5.65 1.74
CA SER A 149 22.26 -4.31 2.12
C SER A 149 23.04 -4.37 3.43
N ALA A 150 24.38 -4.51 3.33
CA ALA A 150 25.27 -4.35 4.49
C ALA A 150 25.18 -2.90 5.04
N PRO A 151 25.29 -2.68 6.36
CA PRO A 151 25.30 -1.34 6.92
C PRO A 151 26.65 -0.68 6.65
N ALA A 152 26.61 0.48 5.98
CA ALA A 152 27.76 1.38 5.90
C ALA A 152 28.02 2.02 7.28
N PRO A 153 29.29 2.30 7.65
CA PRO A 153 29.61 2.83 8.97
C PRO A 153 29.03 4.23 9.17
N THR A 154 28.38 4.41 10.32
CA THR A 154 27.79 5.64 10.83
C THR A 154 28.84 6.69 11.15
N SER A 155 28.72 7.88 10.55
CA SER A 155 29.28 9.11 11.07
C SER A 155 28.15 10.03 11.56
N THR A 156 28.38 10.55 12.76
CA THR A 156 27.49 11.34 13.63
C THR A 156 27.32 12.76 13.09
N SER A 157 26.08 13.24 12.90
CA SER A 157 25.63 14.64 13.07
C SER A 157 24.16 14.86 12.64
N PRO A 158 23.48 15.94 13.12
CA PRO A 158 22.06 15.89 13.49
C PRO A 158 21.08 16.27 12.38
N ALA A 159 19.81 15.96 12.68
CA ALA A 159 18.63 16.01 11.84
C ALA A 159 18.39 17.37 11.14
N SER A 160 18.33 17.32 9.81
CA SER A 160 17.42 18.13 9.01
C SER A 160 17.02 17.34 7.75
N SER A 161 15.72 17.32 7.48
CA SER A 161 14.99 16.70 6.35
C SER A 161 15.82 16.28 5.12
N SER A 162 16.50 15.13 5.17
CA SER A 162 17.26 14.62 4.04
C SER A 162 16.41 13.67 3.19
N ARG A 163 15.74 14.24 2.19
CA ARG A 163 15.28 13.47 1.03
C ARG A 163 16.53 12.85 0.40
N SER A 164 16.72 11.55 0.62
CA SER A 164 17.74 10.65 0.07
C SER A 164 18.98 11.32 -0.56
N ALA A 165 20.09 11.35 0.17
CA ALA A 165 21.39 11.83 -0.29
C ALA A 165 21.84 11.22 -1.64
N LYS A 166 21.35 10.02 -2.00
CA LYS A 166 21.59 9.40 -3.32
C LYS A 166 21.09 10.24 -4.49
N ARG A 167 20.03 11.04 -4.32
CA ARG A 167 19.46 11.85 -5.41
C ARG A 167 20.29 13.10 -5.71
N LEU A 168 21.01 13.63 -4.72
CA LEU A 168 21.88 14.80 -4.87
C LEU A 168 23.07 14.51 -5.80
N ASP A 169 23.55 13.27 -5.80
CA ASP A 169 24.70 12.85 -6.61
C ASP A 169 24.30 12.32 -8.00
N THR A 170 23.00 12.12 -8.25
CA THR A 170 22.52 11.65 -9.55
C THR A 170 22.33 12.83 -10.52
N PRO A 171 22.90 12.80 -11.74
CA PRO A 171 22.63 13.79 -12.77
C PRO A 171 21.12 13.92 -13.09
N CYS A 172 20.67 15.14 -13.35
CA CYS A 172 19.29 15.43 -13.68
C CYS A 172 19.00 15.13 -15.16
N ILE A 173 18.21 14.08 -15.45
CA ILE A 173 17.80 13.74 -16.82
C ILE A 173 17.03 14.89 -17.48
N LEU A 174 16.12 15.54 -16.75
CA LEU A 174 15.36 16.67 -17.29
C LEU A 174 16.26 17.86 -17.63
N TRP A 175 17.34 18.09 -16.90
CA TRP A 175 18.32 19.12 -17.24
C TRP A 175 19.11 18.74 -18.50
N ASN A 176 19.46 17.47 -18.67
CA ASN A 176 20.10 16.94 -19.88
C ASN A 176 19.25 17.05 -21.14
N GLU A 177 17.92 17.14 -21.00
CA GLU A 177 16.95 17.38 -22.08
C GLU A 177 16.51 18.84 -22.21
N ASP A 178 17.13 19.76 -21.46
CA ASP A 178 16.76 21.19 -21.42
C ASP A 178 15.32 21.47 -20.91
N ARG A 179 14.80 20.60 -20.03
CA ARG A 179 13.47 20.68 -19.41
C ARG A 179 13.50 20.92 -17.90
N CYS A 180 14.64 21.34 -17.35
CA CYS A 180 14.80 21.61 -15.91
C CYS A 180 15.50 22.93 -15.64
N SER A 181 14.92 23.75 -14.79
CA SER A 181 15.44 25.06 -14.36
C SER A 181 16.27 24.93 -13.07
N GLU A 182 17.23 25.84 -12.86
CA GLU A 182 17.95 25.97 -11.60
C GLU A 182 17.16 26.82 -10.58
N PRO A 183 17.07 26.40 -9.29
CA PRO A 183 17.55 25.14 -8.71
C PRO A 183 16.65 23.94 -9.07
N CYS A 184 17.25 22.75 -9.19
CA CYS A 184 16.53 21.54 -9.54
C CYS A 184 15.42 21.20 -8.53
N LYS A 185 14.15 21.20 -8.96
CA LYS A 185 12.99 20.82 -8.12
C LYS A 185 13.10 19.43 -7.49
N ASN A 186 13.84 18.52 -8.14
CA ASN A 186 14.06 17.14 -7.69
C ASN A 186 15.37 16.95 -6.91
N ASN A 187 16.09 18.03 -6.59
CA ASN A 187 17.39 18.01 -5.92
C ASN A 187 18.39 17.07 -6.59
N ARG A 188 18.48 17.14 -7.93
CA ARG A 188 19.45 16.39 -8.74
C ARG A 188 20.56 17.32 -9.25
N LYS A 189 21.71 16.75 -9.59
CA LYS A 189 22.88 17.50 -10.05
C LYS A 189 22.67 18.06 -11.46
N HIS A 190 22.87 19.36 -11.64
CA HIS A 190 23.00 20.03 -12.94
C HIS A 190 24.49 20.21 -13.28
N GLY A 191 24.80 20.51 -14.54
CA GLY A 191 26.16 20.77 -15.00
C GLY A 191 26.94 19.52 -15.44
N TYR A 192 26.33 18.33 -15.42
CA TYR A 192 26.98 17.07 -15.80
C TYR A 192 26.04 16.17 -16.62
N CYS A 193 26.56 15.59 -17.70
CA CYS A 193 25.82 14.69 -18.57
C CYS A 193 25.55 13.34 -17.88
N SER A 194 24.33 12.80 -18.01
CA SER A 194 23.95 11.50 -17.43
C SER A 194 24.56 10.31 -18.15
N GLU A 195 25.06 10.50 -19.38
CA GLU A 195 25.54 9.42 -20.23
C GLU A 195 27.07 9.26 -20.20
N CYS A 196 27.81 10.37 -20.09
CA CYS A 196 29.28 10.35 -20.08
C CYS A 196 29.91 10.96 -18.82
N GLY A 197 29.15 11.71 -18.00
CA GLY A 197 29.66 12.36 -16.79
C GLY A 197 30.42 13.67 -17.01
N GLU A 198 30.61 14.11 -18.26
CA GLU A 198 31.30 15.37 -18.60
C GLU A 198 30.41 16.62 -18.42
N GLN A 199 31.03 17.80 -18.41
CA GLN A 199 30.34 19.09 -18.21
C GLN A 199 29.63 19.60 -19.47
N HIS A 200 28.47 19.00 -19.79
CA HIS A 200 27.55 19.49 -20.83
C HIS A 200 26.16 18.87 -20.63
N LYS A 201 25.12 19.37 -21.32
CA LYS A 201 23.83 18.68 -21.38
C LYS A 201 23.93 17.53 -22.38
N ALA A 202 23.22 16.42 -22.15
CA ALA A 202 23.22 15.31 -23.11
C ALA A 202 22.73 15.74 -24.50
N ILE A 203 21.78 16.68 -24.59
CA ILE A 203 21.29 17.25 -25.86
C ILE A 203 22.36 17.99 -26.65
N ASP A 204 23.40 18.52 -26.00
CA ASP A 204 24.49 19.28 -26.65
C ASP A 204 25.49 18.36 -27.39
N SER A 205 25.41 17.04 -27.18
CA SER A 205 26.30 16.04 -27.78
C SER A 205 25.49 14.97 -28.49
N SER A 206 25.66 14.84 -29.82
CA SER A 206 24.92 13.89 -30.65
C SER A 206 25.03 12.43 -30.15
N SER A 207 26.21 12.04 -29.65
CA SER A 207 26.47 10.70 -29.13
C SER A 207 25.75 10.44 -27.79
N CYS A 208 25.66 11.45 -26.93
CA CYS A 208 24.98 11.35 -25.64
C CYS A 208 23.46 11.46 -25.78
N TYR A 209 22.99 12.34 -26.67
CA TYR A 209 21.58 12.51 -26.98
C TYR A 209 20.96 11.21 -27.51
N THR A 210 21.64 10.54 -28.44
CA THR A 210 21.19 9.25 -28.99
C THR A 210 20.99 8.22 -27.88
N LYS A 211 21.96 8.07 -26.98
CA LYS A 211 21.88 7.14 -25.84
C LYS A 211 20.75 7.48 -24.88
N LEU A 212 20.50 8.76 -24.64
CA LEU A 212 19.44 9.22 -23.76
C LEU A 212 18.05 8.92 -24.32
N THR A 213 17.85 9.10 -25.63
CA THR A 213 16.55 8.85 -26.30
C THR A 213 16.21 7.36 -26.46
N THR A 214 17.20 6.47 -26.36
CA THR A 214 17.00 5.01 -26.45
C THR A 214 16.61 4.34 -25.14
N ARG A 215 16.46 5.09 -24.03
CA ARG A 215 16.02 4.60 -22.72
C ARG A 215 14.50 4.73 -22.55
#